data_AF-R9KSI7-F1
#
_entry.id   AF-R9KSI7-F1
#
_cell.length_a   1.000
_cell.length_b   1.000
_cell.length_c   1.000
_cell.angle_alpha   90.00
_cell.angle_beta   90.00
_cell.angle_gamma   90.00
#
_symmetry.space_group_name_H-M   'P 1'
#
loop_
_entity.id
_entity.type
_entity.pdbx_description
1 polymer ?
#
loop_
_entity_poly.entity_id
_entity_poly.type
_entity_poly.pdbx_seq_one_letter_code
_entity_poly.pdbx_strand_id
1 'polypeptide(L)'
;MSMEINATHNRTQTDYAEQRRAQQALREEKAEEAEKAKEEKEKGHEQVNAPKDEYISSEKSGEKPSGLYRMEQDENGNKKIVFEDPKKVQNDNSAKEKEQPKVKSDNPAEPSQQCTTDTGNVDREIEKLKAKKQQIAQQIQSARGDDAKVRELQKKLAQVENELSQKDNDTYRRQNASVTG
;
A
#
# COMPACT_ATOMS: atom_id res chain seq x y z
N MET A 1 31.66 30.47 59.14
CA MET A 1 31.48 30.36 57.69
C MET A 1 30.08 29.80 57.44
N SER A 2 29.12 30.63 57.05
CA SER A 2 27.73 30.23 56.76
C SER A 2 27.51 30.30 55.25
N MET A 3 27.30 29.15 54.61
CA MET A 3 27.10 29.04 53.16
C MET A 3 25.63 29.30 52.80
N GLU A 4 25.40 30.28 51.93
CA GLU A 4 24.12 30.58 51.28
C GLU A 4 23.81 29.53 50.21
N ILE A 5 23.04 28.49 50.53
CA ILE A 5 22.73 27.37 49.61
C ILE A 5 21.29 27.46 49.05
N ASN A 6 20.46 28.38 49.55
CA ASN A 6 19.00 28.36 49.30
C ASN A 6 18.52 29.22 48.10
N ALA A 7 19.40 29.98 47.44
CA ALA A 7 18.99 30.86 46.34
C ALA A 7 18.80 30.11 45.00
N THR A 8 19.53 29.02 44.78
CA THR A 8 19.55 28.30 43.49
C THR A 8 18.35 27.36 43.31
N HIS A 9 17.84 26.77 44.40
CA HIS A 9 16.68 25.86 44.36
C HIS A 9 15.36 26.55 43.95
N ASN A 10 15.16 27.80 44.37
CA ASN A 10 13.95 28.54 44.02
C ASN A 10 13.92 28.93 42.52
N ARG A 11 15.08 29.21 41.93
CA ARG A 11 15.21 29.56 40.50
C ARG A 11 14.93 28.37 39.57
N THR A 12 15.29 27.16 39.99
CA THR A 12 14.97 25.94 39.22
C THR A 12 13.49 25.54 39.33
N GLN A 13 12.83 25.81 40.46
CA GLN A 13 11.40 25.54 40.62
C GLN A 13 10.54 26.48 39.75
N THR A 14 10.94 27.75 39.63
CA THR A 14 10.23 28.71 38.76
C THR A 14 10.34 28.35 37.28
N ASP A 15 11.54 27.95 36.83
CA ASP A 15 11.79 27.58 35.43
C ASP A 15 10.97 26.35 35.00
N TYR A 16 10.84 25.35 35.89
CA TYR A 16 10.00 24.17 35.64
C TYR A 16 8.50 24.51 35.58
N ALA A 17 8.02 25.43 36.43
CA ALA A 17 6.63 25.87 36.42
C ALA A 17 6.26 26.63 35.14
N GLU A 18 7.18 27.45 34.61
CA GLU A 18 6.99 28.17 33.35
C GLU A 18 6.95 27.21 32.14
N GLN A 19 7.83 26.21 32.09
CA GLN A 19 7.81 25.20 31.01
C GLN A 19 6.51 24.42 30.96
N ARG A 20 5.94 24.07 32.12
CA ARG A 20 4.64 23.37 32.21
C ARG A 20 3.48 24.22 31.70
N ARG A 21 3.48 25.53 32.01
CA ARG A 21 2.46 26.46 31.51
C ARG A 21 2.57 26.67 30.00
N ALA A 22 3.79 26.83 29.47
CA ALA A 22 4.01 26.94 28.03
C ALA A 22 3.53 25.67 27.27
N GLN A 23 3.78 24.49 27.84
CA GLN A 23 3.33 23.22 27.24
C GLN A 23 1.79 23.05 27.29
N GLN A 24 1.11 23.60 28.29
CA GLN A 24 -0.35 23.62 28.35
C GLN A 24 -0.94 24.58 27.32
N ALA A 25 -0.41 25.80 27.22
CA ALA A 25 -0.85 26.78 26.22
C ALA A 25 -0.69 26.24 24.78
N LEU A 26 0.42 25.55 24.50
CA LEU A 26 0.67 24.93 23.18
C LEU A 26 -0.25 23.74 22.89
N ARG A 27 -0.78 23.07 23.93
CA ARG A 27 -1.82 22.03 23.77
C ARG A 27 -3.19 22.62 23.53
N GLU A 28 -3.50 23.75 24.17
CA GLU A 28 -4.76 24.47 24.00
C GLU A 28 -4.85 25.08 22.59
N GLU A 29 -3.78 25.73 22.11
CA GLU A 29 -3.71 26.25 20.73
C GLU A 29 -3.88 25.14 19.69
N LYS A 30 -3.23 24.00 19.90
CA LYS A 30 -3.34 22.83 19.00
C LYS A 30 -4.72 22.16 19.07
N ALA A 31 -5.41 22.27 20.21
CA ALA A 31 -6.77 21.79 20.36
C ALA A 31 -7.77 22.72 19.64
N GLU A 32 -7.57 24.04 19.74
CA GLU A 32 -8.39 25.03 19.04
C GLU A 32 -8.19 24.96 17.51
N GLU A 33 -6.96 24.74 17.04
CA GLU A 33 -6.65 24.52 15.63
C GLU A 33 -7.30 23.22 15.11
N ALA A 34 -7.28 22.16 15.91
CA ALA A 34 -7.94 20.90 15.57
C ALA A 34 -9.48 21.00 15.59
N GLU A 35 -10.04 21.88 16.41
CA GLU A 35 -11.49 22.15 16.43
C GLU A 35 -11.92 23.00 15.23
N LYS A 36 -11.16 24.06 14.89
CA LYS A 36 -11.37 24.87 13.67
C LYS A 36 -11.25 24.03 12.40
N ALA A 37 -10.29 23.10 12.34
CA ALA A 37 -10.15 22.17 11.22
C ALA A 37 -11.32 21.16 11.09
N LYS A 38 -12.04 20.88 12.19
CA LYS A 38 -13.26 20.05 12.15
C LYS A 38 -14.47 20.87 11.71
N GLU A 39 -14.62 22.10 12.21
CA GLU A 39 -15.68 23.03 11.77
C GLU A 39 -15.59 23.36 10.28
N GLU A 40 -14.39 23.52 9.74
CA GLU A 40 -14.17 23.78 8.30
C GLU A 40 -14.50 22.56 7.43
N LYS A 41 -14.30 21.34 7.95
CA LYS A 41 -14.71 20.10 7.25
C LYS A 41 -16.20 19.81 7.32
N GLU A 42 -16.91 20.33 8.32
CA GLU A 42 -18.36 20.13 8.44
C GLU A 42 -19.16 21.08 7.52
N LYS A 43 -18.63 22.28 7.22
CA LYS A 43 -19.27 23.24 6.29
C LYS A 43 -19.12 22.89 4.81
N GLY A 44 -18.24 21.95 4.46
CA GLY A 44 -18.00 21.51 3.08
C GLY A 44 -18.79 20.28 2.63
N HIS A 45 -19.53 19.62 3.52
CA HIS A 45 -20.31 18.43 3.17
C HIS A 45 -21.74 18.81 2.80
N GLU A 46 -21.87 19.65 1.77
CA GLU A 46 -23.07 19.64 0.93
C GLU A 46 -23.29 18.17 0.53
N GLN A 47 -24.42 17.60 0.98
CA GLN A 47 -24.76 16.18 0.81
C GLN A 47 -24.92 15.85 -0.68
N VAL A 48 -23.82 15.67 -1.39
CA VAL A 48 -23.81 14.94 -2.64
C VAL A 48 -24.08 13.48 -2.28
N ASN A 49 -25.35 13.09 -2.41
CA ASN A 49 -25.79 11.71 -2.37
C ASN A 49 -25.09 10.95 -3.50
N ALA A 50 -23.87 10.48 -3.25
CA ALA A 50 -23.22 9.53 -4.13
C ALA A 50 -24.15 8.32 -4.30
N PRO A 51 -24.39 7.83 -5.53
CA PRO A 51 -25.19 6.64 -5.73
C PRO A 51 -24.56 5.51 -4.91
N LYS A 52 -25.32 4.99 -3.94
CA LYS A 52 -24.92 3.83 -3.15
C LYS A 52 -25.56 2.63 -3.81
N ASP A 53 -24.75 1.64 -4.15
CA ASP A 53 -25.28 0.36 -4.56
C ASP A 53 -26.01 -0.27 -3.38
N GLU A 54 -27.30 -0.52 -3.55
CA GLU A 54 -28.08 -1.24 -2.56
C GLU A 54 -27.73 -2.73 -2.62
N TYR A 55 -27.33 -3.29 -1.49
CA TYR A 55 -27.11 -4.73 -1.37
C TYR A 55 -28.46 -5.46 -1.42
N ILE A 56 -28.69 -6.22 -2.49
CA ILE A 56 -29.83 -7.12 -2.61
C ILE A 56 -29.42 -8.50 -2.09
N SER A 57 -29.99 -8.91 -0.96
CA SER A 57 -29.77 -10.27 -0.45
C SER A 57 -30.47 -11.30 -1.33
N SER A 58 -29.79 -12.42 -1.57
CA SER A 58 -30.32 -13.54 -2.38
C SER A 58 -31.66 -14.07 -1.86
N GLU A 59 -31.91 -13.98 -0.55
CA GLU A 59 -33.15 -14.39 0.10
C GLU A 59 -34.38 -13.59 -0.36
N LYS A 60 -34.19 -12.31 -0.73
CA LYS A 60 -35.25 -11.44 -1.27
C LYS A 60 -35.54 -11.67 -2.75
N SER A 61 -34.62 -12.30 -3.48
CA SER A 61 -34.75 -12.50 -4.93
C SER A 61 -35.70 -13.64 -5.30
N GLY A 62 -36.01 -14.57 -4.38
CA GLY A 62 -36.84 -15.75 -4.65
C GLY A 62 -36.28 -16.69 -5.73
N GLU A 63 -35.15 -16.34 -6.32
CA GLU A 63 -34.50 -17.02 -7.42
C GLU A 63 -33.64 -18.14 -6.83
N LYS A 64 -33.92 -19.38 -7.24
CA LYS A 64 -33.11 -20.52 -6.80
C LYS A 64 -31.70 -20.33 -7.37
N PRO A 65 -30.64 -20.46 -6.55
CA PRO A 65 -29.28 -20.36 -7.04
C PRO A 65 -29.07 -21.37 -8.16
N SER A 66 -28.25 -21.01 -9.15
CA SER A 66 -27.98 -21.83 -10.35
C SER A 66 -27.32 -23.18 -10.06
N GLY A 67 -27.01 -23.45 -8.80
CA GLY A 67 -26.61 -24.75 -8.24
C GLY A 67 -25.81 -24.57 -6.96
N LEU A 68 -25.70 -25.63 -6.16
CA LEU A 68 -24.93 -25.61 -4.92
C LEU A 68 -23.76 -26.59 -5.01
N TYR A 69 -22.56 -26.13 -4.67
CA TYR A 69 -21.40 -26.99 -4.53
C TYR A 69 -21.39 -27.65 -3.15
N ARG A 70 -21.30 -28.97 -3.12
CA ARG A 70 -21.15 -29.77 -1.89
C ARG A 70 -19.86 -30.54 -1.91
N MET A 71 -19.27 -30.74 -0.74
CA MET A 71 -18.11 -31.62 -0.59
C MET A 71 -18.59 -32.99 -0.14
N GLU A 72 -18.36 -33.99 -0.97
CA GLU A 72 -18.60 -35.41 -0.67
C GLU A 72 -17.27 -36.15 -0.51
N GLN A 73 -17.31 -37.31 0.13
CA GLN A 73 -16.16 -38.22 0.14
C GLN A 73 -16.43 -39.34 -0.86
N ASP A 74 -15.47 -39.65 -1.72
CA ASP A 74 -15.56 -40.80 -2.61
C ASP A 74 -15.36 -42.12 -1.84
N GLU A 75 -15.59 -43.26 -2.49
CA GLU A 75 -15.42 -44.60 -1.90
C GLU A 75 -14.00 -44.87 -1.38
N ASN A 76 -13.02 -44.06 -1.80
CA ASN A 76 -11.63 -44.13 -1.37
C ASN A 76 -11.30 -43.14 -0.24
N GLY A 77 -12.30 -42.41 0.28
CA GLY A 77 -12.14 -41.43 1.36
C GLY A 77 -11.58 -40.07 0.92
N ASN A 78 -11.44 -39.81 -0.38
CA ASN A 78 -10.97 -38.53 -0.89
C ASN A 78 -12.12 -37.52 -0.97
N LYS A 79 -11.86 -36.28 -0.56
CA LYS A 79 -12.83 -35.18 -0.67
C LYS A 79 -13.00 -34.80 -2.13
N LYS A 80 -14.22 -34.86 -2.65
CA LYS A 80 -14.62 -34.46 -3.99
C LYS A 80 -15.69 -33.37 -3.90
N ILE A 81 -15.57 -32.35 -4.75
CA ILE A 81 -16.60 -31.32 -4.89
C ILE A 81 -17.62 -31.78 -5.94
N VAL A 82 -18.90 -31.81 -5.56
CA VAL A 82 -20.04 -32.18 -6.41
C VAL A 82 -20.93 -30.96 -6.59
N PHE A 83 -21.37 -30.72 -7.82
CA PHE A 83 -22.28 -29.62 -8.17
C PHE A 83 -23.71 -30.13 -8.27
N GLU A 84 -24.59 -29.64 -7.39
CA GLU A 84 -26.03 -29.88 -7.45
C GLU A 84 -26.67 -28.87 -8.41
N ASP A 85 -26.97 -29.32 -9.63
CA ASP A 85 -27.71 -28.51 -10.59
C ASP A 85 -29.23 -28.68 -10.39
N PRO A 86 -29.98 -27.62 -10.02
CA PRO A 86 -31.43 -27.69 -9.83
C PRO A 86 -32.21 -28.00 -11.11
N LYS A 87 -31.57 -27.95 -12.29
CA LYS A 87 -32.18 -28.37 -13.57
C LYS A 87 -32.13 -29.89 -13.79
N LYS A 88 -31.31 -30.64 -13.04
CA LYS A 88 -31.22 -32.10 -13.18
C LYS A 88 -32.39 -32.85 -12.55
N VAL A 89 -32.96 -32.34 -11.45
CA VAL A 89 -34.11 -32.96 -10.75
C VAL A 89 -35.43 -32.94 -11.54
N GLN A 90 -35.50 -32.23 -12.68
CA GLN A 90 -36.66 -32.29 -13.57
C GLN A 90 -36.63 -33.49 -14.54
N ASN A 91 -35.48 -34.16 -14.67
CA ASN A 91 -35.27 -35.27 -15.62
C ASN A 91 -35.01 -36.59 -14.87
N ASP A 92 -35.83 -36.90 -13.87
CA ASP A 92 -35.79 -38.19 -13.17
C ASP A 92 -36.41 -39.30 -14.03
N ASN A 93 -35.74 -39.67 -15.13
CA ASN A 93 -35.85 -40.99 -15.76
C ASN A 93 -34.66 -41.22 -16.70
N SER A 94 -33.46 -41.39 -16.13
CA SER A 94 -32.49 -42.34 -16.69
C SER A 94 -31.32 -42.50 -15.73
N ALA A 95 -31.39 -43.57 -14.94
CA ALA A 95 -30.22 -44.19 -14.38
C ALA A 95 -29.24 -44.53 -15.52
N LYS A 96 -28.06 -43.90 -15.50
CA LYS A 96 -26.81 -44.50 -15.97
C LYS A 96 -25.64 -43.72 -15.41
N GLU A 97 -24.96 -44.37 -14.46
CA GLU A 97 -23.50 -44.44 -14.48
C GLU A 97 -22.98 -44.31 -15.91
N LYS A 98 -22.18 -43.29 -16.17
CA LYS A 98 -20.94 -43.41 -16.94
C LYS A 98 -20.21 -42.08 -16.98
N GLU A 99 -18.94 -42.19 -16.59
CA GLU A 99 -17.81 -41.41 -17.04
C GLU A 99 -17.85 -39.91 -16.76
N GLN A 100 -16.95 -39.53 -15.85
CA GLN A 100 -16.32 -38.21 -15.87
C GLN A 100 -16.01 -37.85 -17.33
N PRO A 101 -16.42 -36.68 -17.83
CA PRO A 101 -15.86 -36.19 -19.07
C PRO A 101 -14.39 -35.93 -18.77
N LYS A 102 -13.49 -36.79 -19.27
CA LYS A 102 -12.12 -36.38 -19.54
C LYS A 102 -12.26 -35.18 -20.46
N VAL A 103 -12.13 -33.99 -19.87
CA VAL A 103 -11.99 -32.74 -20.59
C VAL A 103 -10.69 -32.87 -21.38
N LYS A 104 -10.79 -33.45 -22.58
CA LYS A 104 -9.86 -33.13 -23.65
C LYS A 104 -10.09 -31.67 -23.92
N SER A 105 -9.27 -30.83 -23.30
CA SER A 105 -9.18 -29.40 -23.58
C SER A 105 -8.55 -29.22 -24.96
N ASP A 106 -9.26 -29.68 -26.00
CA ASP A 106 -9.02 -29.31 -27.40
C ASP A 106 -10.02 -28.20 -27.78
N ASN A 107 -10.27 -27.26 -26.87
CA ASN A 107 -10.72 -25.95 -27.28
C ASN A 107 -9.45 -25.19 -27.70
N PRO A 108 -9.39 -24.60 -28.91
CA PRO A 108 -8.42 -23.56 -29.16
C PRO A 108 -8.82 -22.42 -28.21
N ALA A 109 -8.21 -22.41 -27.02
CA ALA A 109 -8.30 -21.30 -26.11
C ALA A 109 -7.98 -20.07 -26.94
N GLU A 110 -8.95 -19.16 -27.03
CA GLU A 110 -8.71 -17.83 -27.56
C GLU A 110 -7.36 -17.34 -27.03
N PRO A 111 -6.50 -16.74 -27.86
CA PRO A 111 -5.15 -16.38 -27.43
C PRO A 111 -5.29 -15.49 -26.20
N SER A 112 -5.02 -16.04 -25.02
CA SER A 112 -5.00 -15.28 -23.78
C SER A 112 -3.97 -14.19 -24.01
N GLN A 113 -4.42 -12.95 -24.17
CA GLN A 113 -3.53 -11.83 -24.45
C GLN A 113 -2.60 -11.68 -23.23
N GLN A 114 -1.36 -12.17 -23.38
CA GLN A 114 -0.34 -12.09 -22.35
C GLN A 114 0.24 -10.67 -22.36
N CYS A 115 -0.34 -9.79 -21.56
CA CYS A 115 0.24 -8.48 -21.31
C CYS A 115 1.49 -8.65 -20.43
N THR A 116 2.66 -8.35 -20.99
CA THR A 116 3.94 -8.31 -20.25
C THR A 116 4.35 -6.86 -20.03
N THR A 117 4.66 -6.51 -18.79
CA THR A 117 5.14 -5.18 -18.41
C THR A 117 6.65 -5.23 -18.16
N ASP A 118 7.43 -4.47 -18.91
CA ASP A 118 8.87 -4.34 -18.74
C ASP A 118 9.23 -3.03 -18.01
N THR A 119 9.97 -3.13 -16.91
CA THR A 119 10.52 -2.00 -16.12
C THR A 119 12.04 -1.85 -16.26
N GLY A 120 12.69 -2.66 -17.09
CA GLY A 120 14.15 -2.81 -17.10
C GLY A 120 14.92 -1.53 -17.41
N ASN A 121 14.34 -0.60 -18.17
CA ASN A 121 14.97 0.70 -18.45
C ASN A 121 15.09 1.58 -17.19
N VAL A 122 14.01 1.64 -16.39
CA VAL A 122 13.97 2.40 -15.14
C VAL A 122 14.94 1.79 -14.13
N ASP A 123 14.93 0.46 -14.01
CA ASP A 123 15.80 -0.24 -13.06
C ASP A 123 17.28 -0.02 -13.39
N ARG A 124 17.67 -0.09 -14.67
CA ARG A 124 19.04 0.24 -15.14
C ARG A 124 19.45 1.68 -14.81
N GLU A 125 18.52 2.63 -14.90
CA GLU A 125 18.80 4.02 -14.57
C GLU A 125 19.02 4.20 -13.06
N ILE A 126 18.16 3.61 -12.23
CA ILE A 126 18.29 3.62 -10.77
C ILE A 126 19.63 2.99 -10.34
N GLU A 127 20.03 1.88 -10.95
CA GLU A 127 21.33 1.26 -10.69
C GLU A 127 22.50 2.19 -11.02
N LYS A 128 22.46 2.89 -12.16
CA LYS A 128 23.49 3.87 -12.53
C LYS A 128 23.57 5.02 -11.53
N LEU A 129 22.43 5.52 -11.04
CA LEU A 129 22.38 6.57 -10.02
C LEU A 129 22.96 6.07 -8.68
N LYS A 130 22.63 4.84 -8.26
CA LYS A 130 23.20 4.20 -7.05
C LYS A 130 24.73 4.04 -7.17
N ALA A 131 25.22 3.59 -8.32
CA ALA A 131 26.65 3.46 -8.57
C ALA A 131 27.37 4.82 -8.53
N LYS A 132 26.80 5.86 -9.16
CA LYS A 132 27.35 7.23 -9.09
C LYS A 132 27.41 7.77 -7.67
N LYS A 133 26.36 7.57 -6.86
CA LYS A 133 26.33 7.95 -5.44
C LYS A 133 27.50 7.31 -4.68
N GLN A 134 27.72 6.00 -4.87
CA GLN A 134 28.82 5.29 -4.23
C GLN A 134 30.19 5.82 -4.68
N GLN A 135 30.39 6.07 -5.97
CA GLN A 135 31.63 6.64 -6.50
C GLN A 135 31.93 8.02 -5.89
N ILE A 136 30.93 8.91 -5.82
CA ILE A 136 31.10 10.26 -5.24
C ILE A 136 31.42 10.16 -3.74
N ALA A 137 30.75 9.27 -3.00
CA ALA A 137 31.04 9.04 -1.60
C ALA A 137 32.49 8.57 -1.38
N GLN A 138 32.99 7.67 -2.23
CA GLN A 138 34.38 7.22 -2.18
C GLN A 138 35.37 8.33 -2.55
N GLN A 139 35.02 9.19 -3.53
CA GLN A 139 35.82 10.36 -3.88
C GLN A 139 35.90 11.37 -2.74
N ILE A 140 34.81 11.59 -1.99
CA ILE A 140 34.82 12.45 -0.80
C ILE A 140 35.77 11.89 0.26
N GLN A 141 35.75 10.57 0.49
CA GLN A 141 36.65 9.92 1.43
C GLN A 141 38.12 10.04 1.00
N SER A 142 38.39 9.97 -0.30
CA SER A 142 39.74 10.05 -0.87
C SER A 142 40.26 11.50 -0.94
N ALA A 143 39.38 12.47 -1.17
CA ALA A 143 39.70 13.89 -1.32
C ALA A 143 39.73 14.65 0.02
N ARG A 144 39.91 13.95 1.16
CA ARG A 144 39.83 14.48 2.54
C ARG A 144 40.87 15.57 2.90
N GLY A 145 41.59 16.11 1.93
CA GLY A 145 42.51 17.24 2.08
C GLY A 145 42.17 18.49 1.26
N ASP A 146 41.22 18.40 0.32
CA ASP A 146 40.80 19.52 -0.54
C ASP A 146 39.35 19.93 -0.23
N ASP A 147 39.18 20.85 0.72
CA ASP A 147 37.86 21.29 1.20
C ASP A 147 36.94 21.82 0.08
N ALA A 148 37.51 22.52 -0.91
CA ALA A 148 36.74 23.03 -2.04
C ALA A 148 36.14 21.88 -2.88
N LYS A 149 36.93 20.83 -3.16
CA LYS A 149 36.49 19.67 -3.92
C LYS A 149 35.49 18.83 -3.13
N VAL A 150 35.69 18.68 -1.82
CA VAL A 150 34.75 17.98 -0.95
C VAL A 150 33.37 18.64 -0.98
N ARG A 151 33.31 19.99 -0.89
CA ARG A 151 32.04 20.73 -0.97
C ARG A 151 31.35 20.56 -2.33
N GLU A 152 32.10 20.56 -3.43
CA GLU A 152 31.54 20.30 -4.75
C GLU A 152 30.99 18.88 -4.89
N LEU A 153 31.74 17.88 -4.42
CA LEU A 153 31.32 16.48 -4.45
C LEU A 153 30.09 16.25 -3.55
N GLN A 154 30.01 16.90 -2.39
CA GLN A 154 28.82 16.86 -1.53
C GLN A 154 27.58 17.44 -2.22
N LYS A 155 27.72 18.56 -2.95
CA LYS A 155 26.60 19.11 -3.74
C LYS A 155 26.14 18.14 -4.83
N LYS A 156 27.09 17.51 -5.54
CA LYS A 156 26.77 16.49 -6.56
C LYS A 156 26.09 15.26 -5.93
N LEU A 157 26.55 14.84 -4.75
CA LEU A 157 25.93 13.73 -4.02
C LEU A 157 24.48 14.06 -3.65
N ALA A 158 24.22 15.24 -3.10
CA ALA A 158 22.88 15.69 -2.76
C ALA A 158 21.96 15.76 -4.00
N GLN A 159 22.48 16.22 -5.13
CA GLN A 159 21.72 16.23 -6.40
C GLN A 159 21.34 14.81 -6.85
N VAL A 160 22.29 13.88 -6.83
CA VAL A 160 22.05 12.48 -7.20
C VAL A 160 21.07 11.80 -6.23
N GLU A 161 21.15 12.11 -4.93
CA GLU A 161 20.21 11.57 -3.92
C GLU A 161 18.79 12.07 -4.13
N ASN A 162 18.62 13.35 -4.48
CA ASN A 162 17.30 13.91 -4.80
C ASN A 162 16.72 13.27 -6.05
N GLU A 163 17.53 13.05 -7.10
CA GLU A 163 17.06 12.37 -8.30
C GLU A 163 16.71 10.89 -8.02
N LEU A 164 17.54 10.22 -7.23
CA LEU A 164 17.31 8.83 -6.83
C LEU A 164 16.02 8.69 -6.02
N SER A 165 15.73 9.61 -5.09
CA SER A 165 14.51 9.54 -4.29
C SER A 165 13.23 9.77 -5.11
N GLN A 166 13.31 10.55 -6.19
CA GLN A 166 12.20 10.75 -7.13
C GLN A 166 11.98 9.52 -8.03
N LYS A 167 13.05 8.88 -8.50
CA LYS A 167 12.98 7.78 -9.47
C LYS A 167 12.88 6.39 -8.84
N ASP A 168 13.44 6.19 -7.65
CA ASP A 168 13.41 4.91 -6.91
C ASP A 168 12.09 4.73 -6.14
N ASN A 169 10.97 5.00 -6.81
CA ASN A 169 9.62 4.76 -6.31
C ASN A 169 8.90 3.79 -7.23
N ASP A 170 8.17 2.86 -6.63
CA ASP A 170 7.33 1.89 -7.31
C ASP A 170 6.27 2.55 -8.22
N THR A 171 5.77 3.74 -7.84
CA THR A 171 4.89 4.54 -8.71
C THR A 171 5.59 5.00 -9.98
N TYR A 172 6.84 5.49 -9.87
CA TYR A 172 7.63 5.93 -10.99
C TYR A 172 7.99 4.77 -11.94
N ARG A 173 8.33 3.60 -11.36
CA ARG A 173 8.61 2.38 -12.14
C ARG A 173 7.40 1.93 -12.95
N ARG A 174 6.21 1.91 -12.33
CA ARG A 174 4.96 1.57 -13.03
C ARG A 174 4.61 2.56 -14.14
N GLN A 175 4.76 3.86 -13.89
CA GLN A 175 4.44 4.90 -14.87
C GLN A 175 5.33 4.86 -16.12
N ASN A 176 6.59 4.45 -15.95
CA ASN A 176 7.57 4.37 -17.02
C ASN A 176 7.77 2.94 -17.54
N ALA A 177 6.90 2.00 -17.15
CA ALA A 177 6.94 0.63 -17.63
C ALA A 177 6.40 0.56 -19.07
N SER A 178 7.05 -0.23 -19.92
CA SER A 178 6.54 -0.53 -21.26
C SER A 178 5.66 -1.78 -21.20
N VAL A 179 4.38 -1.62 -21.52
CA VAL A 179 3.42 -2.74 -21.61
C VAL A 179 3.39 -3.22 -23.06
N THR A 180 3.68 -4.50 -23.27
CA THR A 180 3.49 -5.18 -24.56
C THR A 180 2.36 -6.17 -24.39
N GLY A 181 1.37 -6.17 -25.30
CA GLY A 181 0.20 -7.05 -25.27
C GLY A 181 -0.11 -7.66 -26.62
#